data_AF-A0A946CB42-F1
#
_entry.id   AF-A0A946CB42-F1
#
_cell.length_a   1.000
_cell.length_b   1.000
_cell.length_c   1.000
_cell.angle_alpha   90.00
_cell.angle_beta   90.00
_cell.angle_gamma   90.00
#
_symmetry.space_group_name_H-M   'P 1'
#
loop_
_entity.id
_entity.type
_entity.pdbx_description
1 polymer ?
#
loop_
_entity_poly.entity_id
_entity_poly.type
_entity_poly.pdbx_seq_one_letter_code
_entity_poly.pdbx_strand_id
1 'polypeptide(L)'
;LSEMVDASVMPYEVASEFIYDYDLTGRHFTPLRNIIRAMCIDSHEEMKAAWAALIGAGFPPEATAKFYEVSPVGYEATLSDIKVTLKSGDKIAVVRMMNNLGAYFRENYREAERMALMVGKGDAK
;
A
#
# COMPACT_ATOMS: atom_id res chain seq x y z
N LEU A 1 8.83 15.78 21.26
CA LEU A 1 7.56 15.28 20.70
C LEU A 1 6.34 15.95 21.35
N SER A 2 6.29 16.12 22.69
CA SER A 2 5.22 16.86 23.37
C SER A 2 4.97 18.26 22.81
N GLU A 3 6.03 18.98 22.43
CA GLU A 3 5.94 20.34 21.86
C GLU A 3 5.40 20.37 20.42
N MET A 4 5.44 19.27 19.68
CA MET A 4 4.98 19.21 18.28
C MET A 4 3.45 19.04 18.15
N VAL A 5 2.77 18.78 19.27
CA VAL A 5 1.31 18.60 19.36
C VAL A 5 0.66 19.63 20.31
N ASP A 6 1.46 20.56 20.84
CA ASP A 6 0.98 21.65 21.67
C ASP A 6 0.42 22.77 20.77
N ALA A 7 -0.84 23.14 20.98
CA ALA A 7 -1.53 24.15 20.19
C ALA A 7 -0.99 25.58 20.40
N SER A 8 -0.24 25.82 21.47
CA SER A 8 0.43 27.09 21.76
C SER A 8 1.81 27.20 21.10
N VAL A 9 2.37 26.08 20.66
CA VAL A 9 3.57 26.04 19.81
C VAL A 9 3.11 26.18 18.37
N MET A 10 3.92 26.86 17.56
CA MET A 10 3.72 26.99 16.10
C MET A 10 4.75 26.07 15.43
N PRO A 11 4.51 24.74 15.29
CA PRO A 11 5.57 23.79 14.94
C PRO A 11 6.15 24.04 13.55
N TYR A 12 5.39 24.72 12.68
CA TYR A 12 5.81 25.13 11.35
C TYR A 12 6.81 26.31 11.34
N GLU A 13 6.86 27.14 12.39
CA GLU A 13 7.88 28.18 12.53
C GLU A 13 9.23 27.55 12.92
N VAL A 14 9.22 26.57 13.83
CA VAL A 14 10.38 25.71 14.14
C VAL A 14 10.75 24.84 12.94
N ALA A 15 9.77 24.44 12.13
CA ALA A 15 10.04 23.63 10.94
C ALA A 15 10.83 24.36 9.84
N SER A 16 10.97 25.68 9.92
CA SER A 16 11.89 26.44 9.06
C SER A 16 13.36 26.03 9.26
N GLU A 17 13.68 25.34 10.36
CA GLU A 17 15.00 24.74 10.63
C GLU A 17 15.18 23.36 9.97
N PHE A 18 14.12 22.69 9.53
CA PHE A 18 14.23 21.42 8.82
C PHE A 18 14.60 21.66 7.36
N ILE A 19 15.83 21.27 7.00
CA ILE A 19 16.29 21.28 5.61
C ILE A 19 15.80 19.98 4.95
N TYR A 20 14.96 20.10 3.92
CA TYR A 20 14.60 18.95 3.09
C TYR A 20 15.83 18.51 2.28
N ASP A 21 16.30 17.30 2.55
CA ASP A 21 17.32 16.63 1.76
C ASP A 21 16.67 15.63 0.79
N TYR A 22 16.68 16.00 -0.49
CA TYR A 22 16.12 15.19 -1.57
C TYR A 22 16.81 13.84 -1.72
N ASP A 23 18.10 13.72 -1.39
CA ASP A 23 18.84 12.48 -1.60
C ASP A 23 18.43 11.38 -0.62
N LEU A 24 17.83 11.74 0.52
CA LEU A 24 17.32 10.78 1.50
C LEU A 24 16.13 9.98 0.98
N THR A 25 15.09 10.65 0.46
CA THR A 25 13.82 9.97 0.09
C THR A 25 13.30 10.30 -1.30
N GLY A 26 13.78 11.36 -1.93
CA GLY A 26 13.30 11.89 -3.21
C GLY A 26 13.22 10.83 -4.33
N ARG A 27 14.18 9.91 -4.33
CA ARG A 27 14.33 8.84 -5.33
C ARG A 27 13.24 7.76 -5.26
N HIS A 28 12.44 7.72 -4.19
CA HIS A 28 11.37 6.73 -3.98
C HIS A 28 10.01 7.20 -4.49
N PHE A 29 9.76 8.50 -4.62
CA PHE A 29 8.41 9.01 -4.91
C PHE A 29 7.85 8.53 -6.26
N THR A 30 8.69 8.41 -7.29
CA THR A 30 8.24 7.90 -8.59
C THR A 30 7.85 6.42 -8.53
N PRO A 31 8.68 5.50 -7.99
CA PRO A 31 8.26 4.13 -7.68
C PRO A 31 6.99 4.06 -6.81
N LEU A 32 6.93 4.82 -5.72
CA LEU A 32 5.80 4.82 -4.78
C LEU A 32 4.48 5.19 -5.47
N ARG A 33 4.49 6.19 -6.36
CA ARG A 33 3.30 6.57 -7.13
C ARG A 33 2.75 5.39 -7.95
N ASN A 34 3.63 4.62 -8.58
CA ASN A 34 3.23 3.48 -9.40
C ASN A 34 2.73 2.33 -8.52
N ILE A 35 3.43 2.05 -7.41
CA ILE A 35 3.01 1.06 -6.42
C ILE A 35 1.60 1.35 -5.91
N ILE A 36 1.36 2.59 -5.44
CA ILE A 36 0.06 3.01 -4.91
C ILE A 36 -1.03 2.90 -5.99
N ARG A 37 -0.71 3.24 -7.24
CA ARG A 37 -1.66 3.07 -8.35
C ARG A 37 -2.07 1.60 -8.51
N ALA A 38 -1.10 0.69 -8.63
CA ALA A 38 -1.39 -0.73 -8.80
C ALA A 38 -2.13 -1.34 -7.60
N MET A 39 -1.75 -0.92 -6.39
CA MET A 39 -2.28 -1.45 -5.12
C MET A 39 -3.64 -0.89 -4.72
N CYS A 40 -3.93 0.37 -5.03
CA CYS A 40 -5.10 1.07 -4.46
C CYS A 40 -6.07 1.57 -5.53
N ILE A 41 -5.60 1.90 -6.74
CA ILE A 41 -6.43 2.48 -7.81
C ILE A 41 -6.88 1.39 -8.77
N ASP A 42 -5.93 0.61 -9.30
CA ASP A 42 -6.23 -0.41 -10.33
C ASP A 42 -6.97 -1.65 -9.75
N SER A 43 -6.96 -1.81 -8.42
CA SER A 43 -7.65 -2.86 -7.65
C SER A 43 -8.65 -2.29 -6.64
N HIS A 44 -9.11 -1.06 -6.87
CA HIS A 44 -9.92 -0.30 -5.91
C HIS A 44 -11.21 -1.00 -5.48
N GLU A 45 -11.93 -1.60 -6.44
CA GLU A 45 -13.22 -2.24 -6.13
C GLU A 45 -13.03 -3.53 -5.32
N GLU A 46 -12.01 -4.34 -5.62
CA GLU A 46 -11.68 -5.50 -4.80
C GLU A 46 -11.24 -5.10 -3.39
N MET A 47 -10.44 -4.03 -3.26
CA MET A 47 -10.01 -3.50 -1.97
C MET A 47 -11.21 -3.06 -1.11
N LYS A 48 -12.19 -2.37 -1.71
CA LYS A 48 -13.42 -1.95 -1.01
C LYS A 48 -14.29 -3.12 -0.61
N ALA A 49 -14.47 -4.11 -1.48
CA ALA A 49 -15.25 -5.30 -1.19
C ALA A 49 -14.65 -6.09 -0.02
N ALA A 50 -13.34 -6.33 -0.06
CA ALA A 50 -12.61 -6.96 1.03
C ALA A 50 -12.72 -6.20 2.35
N TRP A 51 -12.57 -4.87 2.31
CA TRP A 51 -12.69 -4.03 3.50
C TRP A 51 -14.09 -4.10 4.13
N ALA A 52 -15.15 -4.06 3.30
CA ALA A 52 -16.52 -4.21 3.78
C ALA A 52 -16.76 -5.57 4.42
N ALA A 53 -16.24 -6.65 3.81
CA ALA A 53 -16.34 -8.01 4.37
C ALA A 53 -15.57 -8.14 5.69
N LEU A 54 -14.37 -7.56 5.79
CA LEU A 54 -13.57 -7.53 7.02
C LEU A 54 -14.30 -6.81 8.15
N ILE A 55 -14.91 -5.65 7.89
CA ILE A 55 -15.74 -4.94 8.88
C ILE A 55 -16.89 -5.84 9.33
N GLY A 56 -17.60 -6.47 8.39
CA GLY A 56 -18.73 -7.36 8.69
C GLY A 56 -18.36 -8.58 9.54
N ALA A 57 -17.12 -9.08 9.40
CA ALA A 57 -16.61 -10.22 10.14
C ALA A 57 -15.76 -9.84 11.37
N GLY A 58 -15.66 -8.55 11.73
CA GLY A 58 -14.90 -8.11 12.89
C GLY A 58 -13.38 -8.29 12.77
N PHE A 59 -12.82 -8.12 11.57
CA PHE A 59 -11.39 -8.26 11.25
C PHE A 59 -10.77 -9.61 11.70
N PRO A 60 -11.18 -10.75 11.10
CA PRO A 60 -10.57 -12.04 11.41
C PRO A 60 -9.05 -12.00 11.15
N PRO A 61 -8.19 -12.55 12.04
CA PRO A 61 -6.74 -12.36 11.95
C PRO A 61 -6.12 -12.76 10.60
N GLU A 62 -6.50 -13.91 10.06
CA GLU A 62 -5.94 -14.43 8.81
C GLU A 62 -6.38 -13.61 7.58
N ALA A 63 -7.68 -13.28 7.49
CA ALA A 63 -8.22 -12.42 6.44
C ALA A 63 -7.57 -11.03 6.48
N THR A 64 -7.41 -10.48 7.70
CA THR A 64 -6.79 -9.17 7.92
C THR A 64 -5.31 -9.17 7.52
N ALA A 65 -4.57 -10.22 7.88
CA ALA A 65 -3.16 -10.37 7.49
C ALA A 65 -3.02 -10.45 5.96
N LYS A 66 -3.94 -11.15 5.28
CA LYS A 66 -3.94 -11.25 3.82
C LYS A 66 -4.20 -9.91 3.13
N PHE A 67 -5.08 -9.07 3.68
CA PHE A 67 -5.36 -7.74 3.18
C PHE A 67 -4.15 -6.79 3.30
N TYR A 68 -3.40 -6.86 4.41
CA TYR A 68 -2.23 -6.00 4.66
C TYR A 68 -0.91 -6.55 4.10
N GLU A 69 -0.96 -7.61 3.30
CA GLU A 69 0.23 -8.22 2.72
C GLU A 69 0.80 -7.30 1.60
N VAL A 70 1.99 -6.76 1.86
CA VAL A 70 2.69 -5.80 0.98
C VAL A 70 4.13 -6.25 0.64
N SER A 71 4.47 -7.53 0.84
CA SER A 71 5.80 -8.08 0.56
C SER A 71 6.40 -7.75 -0.82
N PRO A 72 5.63 -7.56 -1.92
CA PRO A 72 6.23 -7.23 -3.21
C PRO A 72 6.82 -5.83 -3.31
N VAL A 73 6.53 -4.93 -2.35
CA VAL A 73 6.85 -3.49 -2.46
C VAL A 73 7.62 -2.94 -1.26
N GLY A 74 8.43 -3.79 -0.63
CA GLY A 74 9.32 -3.37 0.45
C GLY A 74 10.30 -2.26 0.06
N TYR A 75 10.93 -1.63 1.05
CA TYR A 75 11.85 -0.49 0.87
C TYR A 75 12.97 -0.79 -0.14
N GLU A 76 13.65 -1.93 0.03
CA GLU A 76 14.71 -2.37 -0.89
C GLU A 76 14.19 -2.72 -2.29
N ALA A 77 13.07 -3.46 -2.38
CA ALA A 77 12.44 -3.85 -3.65
C ALA A 77 12.00 -2.63 -4.49
N THR A 78 11.59 -1.56 -3.80
CA THR A 78 11.19 -0.29 -4.42
C THR A 78 12.35 0.38 -5.15
N LEU A 79 13.57 0.29 -4.61
CA LEU A 79 14.77 0.90 -5.19
C LEU A 79 15.56 0.00 -6.14
N SER A 80 15.39 -1.32 -6.07
CA SER A 80 16.00 -2.27 -6.98
C SER A 80 15.16 -2.43 -8.27
N ASP A 81 14.34 -3.47 -8.33
CA ASP A 81 13.73 -3.94 -9.58
C ASP A 81 12.67 -2.96 -10.10
N ILE A 82 11.88 -2.37 -9.20
CA ILE A 82 10.80 -1.45 -9.60
C ILE A 82 11.39 -0.18 -10.20
N LYS A 83 12.32 0.47 -9.50
CA LYS A 83 12.97 1.69 -9.97
C LYS A 83 13.79 1.46 -11.23
N VAL A 84 14.55 0.35 -11.30
CA VAL A 84 15.37 0.01 -12.48
C VAL A 84 14.47 -0.20 -13.70
N THR A 85 13.39 -0.97 -13.55
CA THR A 85 12.44 -1.23 -14.64
C THR A 85 11.76 0.06 -15.11
N LEU A 86 11.34 0.94 -14.20
CA LEU A 86 10.75 2.23 -14.57
C LEU A 86 11.71 3.15 -15.34
N LYS A 87 13.03 3.01 -15.12
CA LYS A 87 14.06 3.83 -15.77
C LYS A 87 14.69 3.19 -17.01
N SER A 88 14.37 1.93 -17.33
CA SER A 88 15.04 1.17 -18.41
C SER A 88 14.71 1.66 -19.82
N GLY A 89 13.60 2.40 -19.98
CA GLY A 89 13.06 2.76 -21.30
C GLY A 89 12.27 1.63 -21.98
N ASP A 90 12.30 0.41 -21.43
CA ASP A 90 11.52 -0.72 -21.91
C ASP A 90 10.06 -0.62 -21.42
N LYS A 91 9.21 -0.07 -22.28
CA LYS A 91 7.78 0.10 -22.00
C LYS A 91 7.05 -1.23 -21.78
N ILE A 92 7.47 -2.31 -22.46
CA ILE A 92 6.83 -3.63 -22.34
C ILE A 92 7.15 -4.21 -20.95
N ALA A 93 8.40 -4.10 -20.50
CA ALA A 93 8.80 -4.51 -19.17
C ALA A 93 8.04 -3.75 -18.08
N VAL A 94 7.90 -2.43 -18.21
CA VAL A 94 7.12 -1.60 -17.27
C VAL A 94 5.67 -2.06 -17.21
N VAL A 95 4.99 -2.21 -18.34
CA VAL A 95 3.57 -2.64 -18.37
C VAL A 95 3.41 -4.02 -17.74
N ARG A 96 4.32 -4.97 -18.04
CA ARG A 96 4.30 -6.31 -17.46
C ARG A 96 4.45 -6.28 -15.95
N MET A 97 5.42 -5.52 -15.44
CA MET A 97 5.63 -5.36 -14.00
C MET A 97 4.40 -4.77 -13.31
N MET A 98 3.82 -3.71 -13.89
CA MET A 98 2.61 -3.08 -13.35
C MET A 98 1.41 -4.04 -13.34
N ASN A 99 1.21 -4.82 -14.40
CA ASN A 99 0.15 -5.83 -14.46
C ASN A 99 0.33 -6.92 -13.39
N ASN A 100 1.56 -7.41 -13.22
CA ASN A 100 1.87 -8.41 -12.20
C ASN A 100 1.59 -7.88 -10.79
N LEU A 101 2.01 -6.63 -10.53
CA LEU A 101 1.80 -5.99 -9.23
C LEU A 101 0.31 -5.77 -8.94
N GLY A 102 -0.45 -5.27 -9.93
CA GLY A 102 -1.90 -5.10 -9.80
C GLY A 102 -2.63 -6.42 -9.62
N ALA A 103 -2.23 -7.48 -10.35
CA ALA A 103 -2.80 -8.81 -10.19
C ALA A 103 -2.55 -9.39 -8.79
N TYR A 104 -1.35 -9.18 -8.23
CA TYR A 104 -1.01 -9.61 -6.88
C TYR A 104 -1.94 -9.00 -5.83
N PHE A 105 -2.05 -7.67 -5.79
CA PHE A 105 -2.88 -6.98 -4.81
C PHE A 105 -4.37 -7.31 -5.00
N ARG A 106 -4.84 -7.38 -6.25
CA ARG A 106 -6.20 -7.79 -6.56
C ARG A 106 -6.53 -9.18 -5.99
N GLU A 107 -5.65 -10.15 -6.16
CA GLU A 107 -5.90 -11.50 -5.63
C GLU A 107 -5.84 -11.52 -4.10
N ASN A 108 -4.94 -10.75 -3.47
CA ASN A 108 -4.90 -10.62 -2.02
C ASN A 108 -6.22 -10.06 -1.45
N TYR A 109 -6.79 -9.02 -2.08
CA TYR A 109 -8.07 -8.48 -1.64
C TYR A 109 -9.22 -9.47 -1.83
N ARG A 110 -9.28 -10.15 -2.98
CA ARG A 110 -10.30 -11.21 -3.21
C ARG A 110 -10.19 -12.33 -2.19
N GLU A 111 -8.97 -12.73 -1.84
CA GLU A 111 -8.77 -13.77 -0.84
C GLU A 111 -9.16 -13.30 0.56
N ALA A 112 -8.78 -12.08 0.94
CA ALA A 112 -9.19 -11.49 2.22
C ALA A 112 -10.72 -11.40 2.34
N GLU A 113 -11.41 -11.00 1.26
CA GLU A 113 -12.87 -11.01 1.19
C GLU A 113 -13.44 -12.42 1.40
N ARG A 114 -12.93 -13.42 0.65
CA ARG A 114 -13.36 -14.83 0.79
C ARG A 114 -13.20 -15.32 2.23
N MET A 115 -12.04 -15.10 2.82
CA MET A 115 -11.73 -15.52 4.19
C MET A 115 -12.68 -14.86 5.20
N ALA A 116 -12.93 -13.55 5.08
CA ALA A 116 -13.84 -12.82 5.97
C ALA A 116 -15.28 -13.34 5.87
N LEU A 117 -15.77 -13.58 4.65
CA LEU A 117 -17.13 -14.10 4.42
C LEU A 117 -17.31 -15.55 4.92
N MET A 118 -16.25 -16.36 4.98
CA MET A 118 -16.31 -17.71 5.54
C MET A 118 -16.48 -17.70 7.06
N VAL A 119 -15.78 -16.80 7.77
CA VAL A 119 -15.92 -16.65 9.23
C VAL A 119 -17.33 -16.21 9.61
N GLY A 120 -17.87 -15.19 8.93
CA GLY A 120 -19.24 -14.72 9.19
C GLY A 120 -20.34 -15.77 8.93
N LYS A 121 -20.09 -16.76 8.07
CA LYS A 121 -21.01 -17.91 7.87
C LYS A 121 -20.86 -18.98 8.96
N GLY A 122 -19.69 -19.11 9.57
CA GLY A 122 -19.43 -20.03 10.67
C GLY A 122 -20.10 -19.59 11.98
N ASP A 123 -20.14 -18.29 12.23
CA ASP A 123 -20.74 -17.71 13.44
C ASP A 123 -22.28 -17.61 13.38
N ALA A 124 -22.87 -17.71 12.18
CA ALA A 124 -24.32 -17.66 11.96
C ALA A 124 -25.02 -19.03 12.03
N LYS A 125 -24.29 -20.09 12.42
CA LYS A 125 -24.79 -21.47 12.47
C LYS A 125 -24.72 -22.02 13.90
#